data_AF-A0A126V394-F1
#
_entry.id   AF-A0A126V394-F1
#
_cell.length_a   1.000
_cell.length_b   1.000
_cell.length_c   1.000
_cell.angle_alpha   90.00
_cell.angle_beta   90.00
_cell.angle_gamma   90.00
#
_symmetry.space_group_name_H-M   'P 1'
#
loop_
_entity.id
_entity.type
_entity.pdbx_description
1 polymer ?
#
loop_
_entity_poly.entity_id
_entity_poly.type
_entity_poly.pdbx_seq_one_letter_code
_entity_poly.pdbx_strand_id
1 'polypeptide(L)'
;MFGEVEVLVAAKNLCDGDKIYSEPCEEVTYFHIMFDQHEIVYSEGVPLESFLVGDHAIERNRDTYDELVNLFPELADPTHLARIIARPQIKKYEAALLR
;
A
#
# COMPACT_ATOMS: atom_id res chain seq x y z
N MET A 1 7.14 19.83 -9.15
CA MET A 1 6.76 19.87 -7.73
C MET A 1 5.27 19.56 -7.73
N PHE A 2 4.91 18.32 -7.38
CA PHE A 2 3.57 17.79 -7.58
C PHE A 2 2.56 18.67 -6.84
N GLY A 3 1.54 19.17 -7.55
CA GLY A 3 0.51 20.07 -7.01
C GLY A 3 -0.50 19.38 -6.09
N GLU A 4 -0.07 18.33 -5.40
CA GLU A 4 -0.87 17.54 -4.47
C GLU A 4 -0.48 17.90 -3.03
N VAL A 5 -1.48 18.05 -2.17
CA VAL A 5 -1.28 18.50 -0.78
C VAL A 5 -0.71 17.38 0.11
N GLU A 6 -0.96 16.11 -0.23
CA GLU A 6 -0.58 14.94 0.56
C GLU A 6 -0.23 13.74 -0.35
N VAL A 7 0.73 12.92 0.05
CA VAL A 7 1.23 11.74 -0.70
C VAL A 7 1.54 10.58 0.25
N LEU A 8 1.41 9.34 -0.24
CA LEU A 8 1.74 8.14 0.52
C LEU A 8 3.21 7.71 0.31
N VAL A 9 3.82 7.19 1.39
CA VAL A 9 5.19 6.66 1.40
C VAL A 9 5.28 5.44 2.32
N ALA A 10 6.00 4.40 1.88
CA ALA A 10 6.21 3.21 2.71
C ALA A 10 7.00 3.55 3.99
N ALA A 11 6.47 3.17 5.16
CA ALA A 11 7.06 3.49 6.46
C ALA A 11 8.55 3.12 6.58
N LYS A 12 8.97 1.97 6.04
CA LYS A 12 10.38 1.53 6.03
C LYS A 12 11.34 2.50 5.31
N ASN A 13 10.83 3.32 4.38
CA ASN A 13 11.62 4.34 3.70
C ASN A 13 11.78 5.62 4.54
N LEU A 14 10.97 5.78 5.60
CA LEU A 14 11.07 6.87 6.54
C LEU A 14 12.04 6.57 7.70
N CYS A 15 12.40 5.31 7.92
CA CYS A 15 13.38 4.94 8.94
C CYS A 15 14.71 5.69 8.72
N ASP A 16 15.13 6.45 9.72
CA ASP A 16 16.29 7.35 9.67
C ASP A 16 17.34 7.04 10.76
N GLY A 17 17.02 6.16 11.72
CA GLY A 17 17.90 5.81 12.83
C GLY A 17 17.95 6.86 13.95
N ASP A 18 17.06 7.85 13.92
CA ASP A 18 16.93 8.88 14.95
C ASP A 18 15.47 8.95 15.45
N LYS A 19 14.56 9.43 14.60
CA LYS A 19 13.15 9.64 14.97
C LYS A 19 12.28 8.44 14.59
N ILE A 20 12.66 7.70 13.55
CA ILE A 20 11.91 6.55 13.05
C ILE A 20 12.87 5.38 12.93
N TYR A 21 12.57 4.30 13.66
CA TYR A 21 13.38 3.09 13.70
C TYR A 21 12.52 1.84 13.65
N SER A 22 13.12 0.74 13.19
CA SER A 22 12.52 -0.59 13.21
C SER A 22 12.91 -1.27 14.52
N GLU A 23 11.94 -1.86 15.22
CA GLU A 23 12.19 -2.67 16.42
C GLU A 23 11.85 -4.14 16.19
N PRO A 24 12.54 -5.08 16.87
CA PRO A 24 12.14 -6.48 16.88
C PRO A 24 10.74 -6.68 17.45
N CYS A 25 9.95 -7.56 16.83
CA CYS A 25 8.63 -7.97 17.32
C CYS A 25 8.63 -9.51 17.40
N GLU A 26 8.34 -10.07 18.58
CA GLU A 26 8.43 -11.52 18.81
C GLU A 26 7.35 -12.29 18.06
N GLU A 27 6.12 -11.76 18.02
CA GLU A 27 4.98 -12.39 17.37
C GLU A 27 4.16 -11.36 16.60
N VAL A 28 3.76 -11.73 15.38
CA VAL A 28 2.88 -10.92 14.53
C VAL A 28 1.67 -11.75 14.14
N THR A 29 0.47 -11.24 14.39
CA THR A 29 -0.77 -11.80 13.85
C THR A 29 -1.13 -11.06 12.57
N TYR A 30 -1.32 -11.81 11.48
CA TYR A 30 -1.72 -11.26 10.19
C TYR A 30 -3.21 -11.43 9.96
N PHE A 31 -3.88 -10.32 9.65
CA PHE A 31 -5.27 -10.32 9.21
C PHE A 31 -5.31 -9.82 7.77
N HIS A 32 -5.97 -10.57 6.89
CA HIS A 32 -6.28 -10.12 5.53
C HIS A 32 -7.68 -9.51 5.53
N ILE A 33 -7.74 -8.23 5.16
CA ILE A 33 -8.99 -7.48 5.03
C ILE A 33 -9.00 -6.94 3.60
N MET A 34 -9.98 -7.35 2.82
CA MET A 34 -10.16 -6.93 1.43
C MET A 34 -11.37 -6.00 1.34
N PHE A 35 -11.25 -4.95 0.53
CA PHE A 35 -12.29 -3.96 0.28
C PHE A 35 -12.70 -4.00 -1.20
N ASP A 36 -13.94 -3.58 -1.50
CA ASP A 36 -14.45 -3.53 -2.89
C ASP A 36 -13.69 -2.51 -3.75
N GLN A 37 -13.13 -1.48 -3.12
CA GLN A 37 -12.29 -0.45 -3.74
C GLN A 37 -11.02 -0.20 -2.92
N HIS A 38 -10.02 0.43 -3.52
CA HIS A 38 -8.84 0.85 -2.78
C HIS A 38 -9.23 1.92 -1.75
N GLU A 39 -8.78 1.77 -0.51
CA GLU A 39 -9.19 2.61 0.61
C GLU A 39 -8.00 3.12 1.41
N ILE A 40 -8.22 4.23 2.12
CA ILE A 40 -7.33 4.67 3.20
C ILE A 40 -7.90 4.15 4.51
N VAL A 41 -7.10 3.37 5.22
CA VAL A 41 -7.44 2.81 6.52
C VAL A 41 -6.61 3.48 7.60
N TYR A 42 -7.13 3.55 8.83
CA TYR A 42 -6.42 4.15 9.95
C TYR A 42 -6.01 3.07 10.94
N SER A 43 -4.73 3.05 11.30
CA SER A 43 -4.19 2.23 12.38
C SER A 43 -3.52 3.14 13.39
N GLU A 44 -3.99 3.11 14.65
CA GLU A 44 -3.49 4.00 15.72
C GLU A 44 -3.43 5.48 15.31
N GLY A 45 -4.43 5.93 14.53
CA GLY A 45 -4.52 7.31 14.02
C GLY A 45 -3.60 7.63 12.83
N VAL A 46 -2.79 6.67 12.37
CA VAL A 46 -1.93 6.82 11.20
C VAL A 46 -2.68 6.34 9.94
N PRO A 47 -2.78 7.18 8.89
CA PRO A 47 -3.38 6.76 7.62
C PRO A 47 -2.44 5.80 6.88
N LEU A 48 -3.02 4.72 6.38
CA LEU A 48 -2.38 3.66 5.61
C LEU A 48 -3.24 3.37 4.37
N GLU A 49 -2.67 2.70 3.38
CA GLU A 49 -3.43 2.22 2.22
C GLU A 49 -3.81 0.75 2.36
N SER A 50 -5.00 0.41 1.86
CA SER A 50 -5.34 -0.99 1.58
C SER A 50 -4.49 -1.53 0.43
N PHE A 51 -4.50 -2.84 0.23
CA PHE A 51 -3.81 -3.44 -0.89
C PHE A 51 -4.43 -3.01 -2.23
N LEU A 52 -3.63 -2.46 -3.15
CA LEU A 52 -4.04 -2.16 -4.52
C LEU A 52 -3.85 -3.39 -5.41
N VAL A 53 -4.95 -3.96 -5.89
CA VAL A 53 -4.93 -5.10 -6.80
C VAL A 53 -4.64 -4.60 -8.21
N GLY A 54 -3.38 -4.33 -8.53
CA GLY A 54 -3.00 -3.77 -9.83
C GLY A 54 -1.74 -4.38 -10.40
N ASP A 55 -1.23 -3.79 -11.47
CA ASP A 55 -0.01 -4.26 -12.15
C ASP A 55 1.19 -4.30 -11.18
N HIS A 56 1.21 -3.39 -10.19
CA HIS A 56 2.18 -3.41 -9.10
C HIS A 56 2.14 -4.71 -8.28
N ALA A 57 0.94 -5.23 -7.97
CA ALA A 57 0.78 -6.50 -7.26
C ALA A 57 1.29 -7.65 -8.11
N ILE A 58 0.99 -7.63 -9.41
CA ILE A 58 1.45 -8.62 -10.37
C ILE A 58 2.99 -8.66 -10.47
N GLU A 59 3.64 -7.50 -10.48
CA GLU A 59 5.09 -7.38 -10.59
C GLU A 59 5.84 -7.76 -9.30
N ARG A 60 5.27 -7.43 -8.13
CA ARG A 60 5.96 -7.58 -6.83
C ARG A 60 5.51 -8.77 -5.99
N ASN A 61 4.28 -9.22 -6.15
CA ASN A 61 3.65 -10.27 -5.35
C ASN A 61 2.67 -11.09 -6.21
N ARG A 62 3.19 -11.72 -7.27
CA ARG A 62 2.37 -12.49 -8.23
C ARG A 62 1.55 -13.59 -7.54
N ASP A 63 2.13 -14.32 -6.59
CA ASP A 63 1.44 -15.39 -5.88
C ASP A 63 0.20 -14.88 -5.13
N THR A 64 0.31 -13.72 -4.46
CA THR A 64 -0.83 -13.07 -3.79
C THR A 64 -1.88 -12.61 -4.79
N TYR A 65 -1.46 -12.06 -5.94
CA TYR A 65 -2.40 -11.67 -6.99
C TYR A 65 -3.16 -12.89 -7.54
N ASP A 66 -2.46 -13.98 -7.85
CA ASP A 66 -3.07 -15.19 -8.40
C ASP A 66 -4.04 -15.82 -7.38
N GLU A 67 -3.70 -15.84 -6.09
CA GLU A 67 -4.62 -16.25 -5.02
C GLU A 67 -5.87 -15.38 -4.97
N LEU A 68 -5.71 -14.05 -4.99
CA LEU A 68 -6.84 -13.11 -4.95
C LEU A 68 -7.77 -13.27 -6.15
N VAL A 69 -7.24 -13.42 -7.36
CA VAL A 69 -8.06 -13.64 -8.58
C VAL A 69 -8.73 -15.01 -8.56
N ASN A 70 -8.08 -16.03 -7.99
CA ASN A 70 -8.72 -17.34 -7.80
C ASN A 70 -9.90 -17.28 -6.82
N LEU A 71 -9.79 -16.48 -5.76
CA LEU A 71 -10.85 -16.26 -4.79
C LEU A 71 -11.95 -15.32 -5.29
N PHE A 72 -11.56 -14.27 -6.04
CA PHE A 72 -12.42 -13.19 -6.53
C PHE A 72 -12.14 -12.94 -8.03
N PRO A 73 -12.72 -13.73 -8.94
CA PRO A 73 -12.45 -13.66 -10.38
C PRO A 73 -12.71 -12.28 -11.01
N GLU A 74 -13.61 -11.49 -10.44
CA GLU A 74 -13.93 -10.12 -10.85
C GLU A 74 -12.72 -9.18 -10.80
N LEU A 75 -11.71 -9.48 -9.97
CA LEU A 75 -10.47 -8.70 -9.89
C LEU A 75 -9.60 -8.79 -11.15
N ALA A 76 -9.86 -9.77 -12.03
CA ALA A 76 -9.19 -9.86 -13.32
C ALA A 76 -9.57 -8.70 -14.26
N ASP A 77 -10.73 -8.06 -14.06
CA ASP A 77 -11.16 -6.90 -14.83
C ASP A 77 -10.28 -5.67 -14.51
N PRO A 78 -9.54 -5.10 -15.48
CA PRO A 78 -8.71 -3.91 -15.28
C PRO A 78 -9.48 -2.67 -14.80
N THR A 79 -10.80 -2.64 -14.98
CA THR A 79 -11.67 -1.51 -14.59
C THR A 79 -12.25 -1.65 -13.19
N HIS A 80 -12.00 -2.77 -12.49
CA HIS A 80 -12.50 -2.99 -11.14
C HIS A 80 -11.96 -1.94 -10.16
N LEU A 81 -12.81 -1.45 -9.25
CA LEU A 81 -12.48 -0.33 -8.35
C LEU A 81 -11.30 -0.63 -7.42
N ALA A 82 -11.15 -1.88 -6.97
CA ALA A 82 -9.97 -2.34 -6.21
C ALA A 82 -8.62 -2.18 -6.93
N ARG A 83 -8.62 -1.90 -8.25
CA ARG A 83 -7.42 -1.65 -9.06
C ARG A 83 -7.13 -0.16 -9.27
N ILE A 84 -8.01 0.73 -8.80
CA ILE A 84 -7.91 2.18 -8.95
C ILE A 84 -7.37 2.78 -7.66
N ILE A 85 -6.32 3.60 -7.75
CA ILE A 85 -5.71 4.23 -6.56
C ILE A 85 -6.65 5.21 -5.87
N ALA A 86 -6.71 5.15 -4.54
CA ALA A 86 -7.47 6.11 -3.71
C ALA A 86 -6.75 7.46 -3.55
N ARG A 87 -5.40 7.43 -3.62
CA ARG A 87 -4.53 8.61 -3.48
C ARG A 87 -3.30 8.48 -4.38
N PRO A 88 -2.74 9.60 -4.87
CA PRO A 88 -1.45 9.61 -5.55
C PRO A 88 -0.33 9.04 -4.66
N GLN A 89 0.48 8.15 -5.23
CA GLN A 89 1.66 7.55 -4.58
C GLN A 89 2.94 8.14 -5.18
N ILE A 90 3.95 8.45 -4.35
CA ILE A 90 5.24 8.94 -4.82
C ILE A 90 6.35 7.88 -4.67
N LYS A 91 7.34 7.91 -5.56
CA LYS A 91 8.45 6.95 -5.55
C LYS A 91 9.50 7.33 -4.51
N LYS A 92 10.32 6.35 -4.12
CA LYS A 92 11.36 6.51 -3.06
C LYS A 92 12.27 7.74 -3.25
N TYR A 93 12.65 8.06 -4.49
CA TYR A 93 13.51 9.22 -4.78
C TYR A 93 12.79 10.57 -4.63
N GLU A 94 11.46 10.61 -4.79
CA GLU A 94 10.63 11.80 -4.54
C GLU A 94 10.43 12.03 -3.05
N ALA A 95 10.33 10.96 -2.25
CA ALA A 95 10.18 11.05 -0.79
C ALA A 95 11.40 11.67 -0.11
N ALA A 96 12.60 11.57 -0.69
CA ALA A 96 13.81 12.17 -0.15
C ALA A 96 13.75 13.71 -0.08
N LEU A 97 12.83 14.34 -0.83
CA LEU A 97 12.62 15.79 -0.85
C LEU A 97 11.64 16.28 0.24
N LEU A 98 11.03 15.38 1.02
CA LEU A 98 10.10 15.71 2.10
C LEU A 98 10.77 15.85 3.48
N ARG A 99 12.11 15.87 3.53
CA ARG A 99 12.91 15.95 4.75
C ARG A 99 13.23 17.38 5.17
#